data_AF-A0A3C0EA32-F1
#
_entry.id   AF-A0A3C0EA32-F1
#
_cell.length_a   1.000
_cell.length_b   1.000
_cell.length_c   1.000
_cell.angle_alpha   90.00
_cell.angle_beta   90.00
_cell.angle_gamma   90.00
#
_symmetry.space_group_name_H-M   'P 1'
#
loop_
_entity.id
_entity.type
_entity.pdbx_description
1 polymer ?
#
loop_
_entity_poly.entity_id
_entity_poly.type
_entity_poly.pdbx_seq_one_letter_code
_entity_poly.pdbx_strand_id
1 'polypeptide(L)'
;MIRALVVDLDGTLIDRSEKISGRVKGAVQQVSKKIPVSIATGREMSHVIDYARQLGLDTPQICDGGATVLDPSTGKATWCNPLEPVDAERIVRLLHETGTPF
;
A
#
# COMPACT_ATOMS: atom_id res chain seq x y z
N MET A 1 -0.34 -8.99 -24.16
CA MET A 1 0.40 -7.75 -23.85
C MET A 1 0.05 -7.35 -22.42
N ILE A 2 1.05 -7.07 -21.58
CA ILE A 2 0.85 -6.62 -20.18
C ILE A 2 0.46 -5.14 -20.20
N ARG A 3 -0.56 -4.74 -19.42
CA ARG A 3 -1.10 -3.37 -19.41
C ARG A 3 -0.85 -2.59 -18.12
N ALA A 4 -0.53 -3.25 -17.02
CA ALA A 4 -0.21 -2.66 -15.73
C ALA A 4 0.60 -3.66 -14.89
N LEU A 5 1.31 -3.16 -13.89
CA LEU A 5 1.96 -3.95 -12.85
C LEU A 5 1.39 -3.54 -11.49
N VAL A 6 0.84 -4.51 -10.75
CA VAL A 6 0.49 -4.34 -9.34
C VAL A 6 1.41 -5.27 -8.56
N VAL A 7 2.09 -4.72 -7.56
CA VAL A 7 3.16 -5.43 -6.87
C VAL A 7 3.06 -5.23 -5.36
N ASP A 8 3.28 -6.32 -4.63
CA ASP A 8 3.32 -6.30 -3.17
C ASP A 8 4.55 -5.53 -2.64
N LEU A 9 4.50 -5.10 -1.38
CA LEU A 9 5.56 -4.33 -0.73
C LEU A 9 6.51 -5.21 0.09
N ASP A 10 6.04 -5.75 1.21
CA ASP A 10 6.84 -6.41 2.24
C ASP A 10 7.39 -7.76 1.79
N GLY A 11 8.72 -7.89 1.69
CA GLY A 11 9.36 -9.10 1.16
C GLY A 11 9.31 -9.22 -0.36
N THR A 12 8.74 -8.21 -1.04
CA THR A 12 8.64 -8.13 -2.49
C THR A 12 9.45 -6.94 -3.04
N LEU A 13 9.03 -5.71 -2.74
CA LEU A 13 9.75 -4.48 -3.11
C LEU A 13 10.79 -4.07 -2.07
N ILE A 14 10.50 -4.32 -0.78
CA ILE A 14 11.38 -4.01 0.34
C ILE A 14 11.91 -5.27 1.02
N ASP A 15 13.13 -5.20 1.51
CA ASP A 15 13.75 -6.25 2.30
C ASP A 15 13.31 -6.21 3.78
N ARG A 16 13.86 -7.11 4.60
CA ARG A 16 13.59 -7.16 6.05
C ARG A 16 14.09 -5.94 6.82
N SER A 17 14.93 -5.10 6.22
CA SER A 17 15.36 -3.82 6.77
C SER A 17 14.48 -2.66 6.28
N GLU A 18 13.37 -2.98 5.61
CA GLU A 18 12.38 -2.05 5.06
C GLU A 18 12.95 -1.12 3.98
N LYS A 19 14.01 -1.57 3.30
CA LYS A 19 14.70 -0.78 2.27
C LYS A 19 14.41 -1.29 0.88
N ILE A 20 14.28 -0.35 -0.06
CA ILE A 20 14.29 -0.65 -1.50
C ILE A 20 15.74 -0.69 -1.97
N SER A 21 16.18 -1.85 -2.47
CA SER A 21 17.51 -1.95 -3.08
C SER A 21 17.61 -1.11 -4.36
N GLY A 22 18.82 -0.63 -4.69
CA GLY A 22 19.05 0.12 -5.93
C GLY A 22 18.63 -0.64 -7.20
N ARG A 23 18.81 -1.97 -7.20
CA ARG A 23 18.38 -2.86 -8.29
C ARG A 23 16.85 -2.85 -8.47
N VAL A 24 16.10 -2.99 -7.37
CA VAL A 24 14.63 -2.98 -7.40
C VAL A 24 14.12 -1.62 -7.83
N LYS A 25 14.65 -0.54 -7.24
CA LYS A 25 14.29 0.84 -7.61
C LYS A 25 14.49 1.09 -9.10
N GLY A 26 15.65 0.70 -9.64
CA GLY A 26 15.95 0.87 -11.07
C GLY A 26 15.00 0.07 -11.98
N ALA A 27 14.67 -1.16 -11.62
CA ALA A 27 13.76 -1.99 -12.40
C ALA A 27 12.32 -1.42 -12.40
N VAL A 28 11.82 -1.01 -11.23
CA VAL A 28 10.49 -0.40 -11.08
C VAL A 28 10.40 0.90 -11.87
N GLN A 29 11.42 1.76 -11.79
CA GLN A 29 11.47 3.01 -12.56
C GLN A 29 11.55 2.80 -14.08
N GLN A 30 12.11 1.69 -14.54
CA GLN A 30 12.15 1.37 -15.97
C GLN A 30 10.79 0.88 -16.48
N VAL A 31 10.05 0.11 -15.68
CA VAL A 31 8.73 -0.39 -16.06
C VAL A 31 7.64 0.68 -15.90
N SER A 32 7.75 1.58 -14.93
CA SER A 32 6.81 2.70 -14.73
C SER A 32 6.78 3.69 -15.90
N LYS A 33 7.87 3.77 -16.67
CA LYS A 33 7.92 4.56 -17.92
C LYS A 33 7.12 3.94 -19.07
N LYS A 34 6.69 2.68 -18.95
CA LYS A 34 6.06 1.92 -20.04
C LYS A 34 4.60 1.58 -19.73
N ILE A 35 4.32 1.24 -18.48
CA ILE A 35 2.99 0.85 -18.00
C ILE A 35 2.76 1.42 -16.60
N PRO A 36 1.50 1.63 -16.18
CA PRO A 36 1.17 1.96 -14.80
C PRO A 36 1.71 0.95 -13.80
N VAL A 37 2.24 1.44 -12.67
CA VAL A 37 2.78 0.62 -11.59
C VAL A 37 2.22 1.06 -10.24
N SER A 38 1.54 0.15 -9.58
CA SER A 38 0.93 0.35 -8.26
C SER A 38 1.52 -0.61 -7.24
N ILE A 39 1.79 -0.11 -6.04
CA ILE A 39 2.01 -0.90 -4.84
C ILE A 39 0.64 -1.36 -4.33
N ALA A 40 0.55 -2.62 -3.91
CA ALA A 40 -0.57 -3.16 -3.15
C ALA A 40 -0.08 -3.74 -1.83
N THR A 41 -0.51 -3.20 -0.71
CA THR A 41 0.01 -3.58 0.60
C THR A 41 -1.06 -3.58 1.69
N GLY A 42 -0.82 -4.37 2.73
CA GLY A 42 -1.55 -4.29 4.00
C GLY A 42 -1.18 -3.07 4.85
N ARG A 43 -0.07 -2.38 4.55
CA ARG A 43 0.38 -1.20 5.30
C ARG A 43 -0.57 -0.01 5.11
N GLU A 44 -0.50 0.92 6.05
CA GLU A 44 -1.28 2.15 6.05
C GLU A 44 -0.87 3.13 4.93
N MET A 45 -1.74 4.12 4.70
CA MET A 45 -1.58 5.17 3.70
C MET A 45 -0.22 5.88 3.74
N SER A 46 0.28 6.24 4.92
CA SER A 46 1.53 7.01 5.06
C SER A 46 2.71 6.25 4.42
N HIS A 47 2.81 4.96 4.72
CA HIS A 47 3.86 4.07 4.23
C HIS A 47 3.79 3.89 2.71
N VAL A 48 2.60 3.63 2.17
CA VAL A 48 2.47 3.42 0.71
C VAL A 48 2.85 4.69 -0.07
N ILE A 49 2.50 5.87 0.44
CA ILE A 49 2.86 7.17 -0.16
C ILE A 49 4.39 7.35 -0.16
N ASP A 50 5.05 7.07 0.97
CA ASP A 50 6.49 7.25 1.08
C ASP A 50 7.28 6.32 0.16
N TYR A 51 6.87 5.05 0.02
CA TYR A 51 7.51 4.12 -0.91
C TYR A 51 7.20 4.44 -2.37
N ALA A 52 5.96 4.83 -2.70
CA ALA A 52 5.61 5.30 -4.03
C ALA A 52 6.47 6.51 -4.43
N ARG A 53 6.69 7.47 -3.52
CA ARG A 53 7.58 8.61 -3.73
C ARG A 53 9.03 8.19 -3.97
N GLN A 54 9.54 7.24 -3.17
CA GLN A 54 10.91 6.72 -3.35
C GLN A 54 11.13 6.05 -4.71
N LEU A 55 10.08 5.40 -5.24
CA LEU A 55 10.08 4.73 -6.54
C LEU A 55 9.75 5.69 -7.70
N GLY A 56 9.22 6.88 -7.42
CA GLY A 56 8.78 7.84 -8.43
C GLY A 56 7.50 7.39 -9.13
N LEU A 57 6.56 6.81 -8.39
CA LEU A 57 5.26 6.37 -8.89
C LEU A 57 4.22 7.47 -8.70
N ASP A 58 3.41 7.70 -9.72
CA ASP A 58 2.36 8.73 -9.78
C ASP A 58 0.96 8.13 -10.01
N THR A 59 0.87 6.82 -10.21
CA THR A 59 -0.40 6.11 -10.41
C THR A 59 -1.07 5.78 -9.07
N PRO A 60 -2.36 5.44 -9.03
CA PRO A 60 -3.03 5.09 -7.77
C PRO A 60 -2.36 3.92 -7.04
N GLN A 61 -2.26 4.01 -5.72
CA GLN A 61 -1.66 3.00 -4.84
C GLN A 61 -2.73 2.36 -3.96
N ILE A 62 -2.51 1.11 -3.55
CA ILE A 62 -3.47 0.29 -2.80
C ILE A 62 -2.89 0.01 -1.41
N CYS A 63 -3.59 0.42 -0.35
CA CYS A 63 -3.18 0.25 1.05
C CYS A 63 -4.32 -0.33 1.90
N ASP A 64 -4.07 -0.53 3.19
CA ASP A 64 -5.04 -1.05 4.17
C ASP A 64 -5.64 -2.40 3.73
N GLY A 65 -4.82 -3.26 3.12
CA GLY A 65 -5.26 -4.57 2.63
C GLY A 65 -6.22 -4.49 1.43
N GLY A 66 -6.25 -3.35 0.74
CA GLY A 66 -7.18 -3.09 -0.36
C GLY A 66 -8.41 -2.29 0.03
N ALA A 67 -8.57 -1.91 1.31
CA ALA A 67 -9.67 -1.06 1.74
C ALA A 67 -9.57 0.36 1.17
N THR A 68 -8.37 0.83 0.86
CA THR A 68 -8.13 2.18 0.35
C THR A 68 -7.32 2.15 -0.96
N VAL A 69 -7.76 2.92 -1.96
CA VAL A 69 -6.96 3.27 -3.14
C VAL A 69 -6.80 4.78 -3.17
N LEU A 70 -5.58 5.28 -3.39
CA LEU A 70 -5.26 6.70 -3.31
C LEU A 70 -4.30 7.17 -4.38
N ASP A 71 -4.32 8.47 -4.65
CA ASP A 71 -3.29 9.16 -5.43
C ASP A 71 -2.08 9.49 -4.52
N PRO A 72 -0.88 8.95 -4.78
CA PRO A 72 0.28 9.16 -3.92
C PRO A 72 0.85 10.58 -3.97
N SER A 73 0.48 11.38 -4.98
CA SER A 73 0.93 12.77 -5.13
C SER A 73 0.12 13.74 -4.28
N THR A 74 -1.17 13.47 -4.10
CA THR A 74 -2.11 14.32 -3.35
C THR A 74 -2.50 13.74 -1.99
N GLY A 75 -2.26 12.44 -1.77
CA GLY A 75 -2.72 11.70 -0.60
C GLY A 75 -4.24 11.50 -0.55
N LYS A 76 -4.97 11.81 -1.63
CA LYS A 76 -6.43 11.69 -1.67
C LYS A 76 -6.84 10.28 -2.05
N ALA A 77 -7.72 9.69 -1.26
CA ALA A 77 -8.39 8.44 -1.59
C ALA A 77 -9.31 8.63 -2.80
N THR A 78 -9.17 7.77 -3.80
CA THR A 78 -10.09 7.63 -4.93
C THR A 78 -11.10 6.50 -4.69
N TRP A 79 -10.78 5.57 -3.79
CA TRP A 79 -11.67 4.53 -3.29
C TRP A 79 -11.39 4.30 -1.80
N CYS A 80 -12.45 4.05 -1.04
CA CYS A 80 -12.36 3.70 0.37
C CYS A 80 -13.55 2.79 0.73
N ASN A 81 -13.27 1.69 1.42
CA ASN A 81 -14.26 0.77 1.95
C ASN A 81 -13.87 0.40 3.41
N PRO A 82 -14.08 1.33 4.36
CA PRO A 82 -13.72 1.11 5.75
C PRO A 82 -14.69 0.12 6.41
N LEU A 83 -14.34 -0.35 7.60
CA LEU A 83 -15.30 -1.04 8.46
C LEU A 83 -16.43 -0.07 8.84
N GLU A 84 -17.66 -0.58 8.86
CA GLU A 84 -18.77 0.15 9.46
C GLU A 84 -18.47 0.39 10.95
N PRO A 85 -18.83 1.57 11.51
CA PRO A 85 -18.53 1.89 12.91
C PRO A 85 -19.00 0.82 13.90
N VAL A 86 -20.16 0.21 13.64
CA VAL A 86 -20.72 -0.86 14.49
C VAL A 86 -19.84 -2.12 14.50
N ASP A 87 -19.25 -2.48 13.35
CA ASP A 87 -18.36 -3.64 13.25
C ASP A 87 -17.01 -3.34 13.89
N ALA A 88 -16.48 -2.13 13.69
CA ALA A 88 -15.26 -1.67 14.33
C ALA A 88 -15.39 -1.68 15.86
N GLU A 89 -16.48 -1.14 16.41
CA GLU A 89 -16.76 -1.17 17.85
C GLU A 89 -16.88 -2.60 18.40
N ARG A 90 -17.50 -3.50 17.64
CA ARG A 90 -17.64 -4.90 18.03
C ARG A 90 -16.29 -5.60 18.07
N ILE A 91 -15.43 -5.35 17.08
CA ILE A 91 -14.08 -5.91 17.02
C ILE A 91 -13.24 -5.40 18.20
N VAL A 92 -13.24 -4.09 18.46
CA VAL A 92 -12.50 -3.49 19.58
C VAL A 92 -12.94 -4.06 20.93
N ARG A 93 -14.26 -4.21 21.14
CA ARG A 93 -14.80 -4.85 22.35
C ARG A 93 -14.28 -6.28 22.51
N LEU A 94 -14.35 -7.08 21.45
CA LEU A 94 -13.88 -8.46 21.48
C LEU A 94 -12.37 -8.54 21.79
N LEU A 95 -11.55 -7.68 21.20
CA LEU A 95 -10.10 -7.65 21.44
C LEU A 95 -9.78 -7.38 22.92
N HIS A 96 -10.50 -6.47 23.57
CA HIS A 96 -10.38 -6.24 25.01
C HIS A 96 -10.81 -7.44 25.85
N GLU A 97 -11.93 -8.07 25.50
CA GLU A 97 -12.46 -9.24 26.23
C GLU A 97 -11.52 -10.46 26.15
N THR A 98 -10.86 -10.66 25.01
CA THR A 98 -9.91 -11.77 24.79
C THR A 98 -8.51 -11.46 25.29
N GLY A 99 -8.24 -10.24 25.77
CA GLY A 99 -6.90 -9.81 26.17
C GLY A 99 -5.91 -9.76 24.99
N THR A 100 -6.42 -9.59 23.77
CA THR A 100 -5.59 -9.49 22.57
C THR A 100 -5.00 -8.07 22.48
N PRO A 101 -3.67 -7.91 22.40
CA PRO A 101 -3.05 -6.59 22.25
C PRO A 101 -3.48 -5.97 20.91
N PHE A 102 -3.91 -4.71 20.95
CA PHE A 102 -4.21 -3.89 19.79
C PHE A 102 -4.03 -2.41 20.15
#